data_AF-A0A926V625-F1
#
_entry.id   AF-A0A926V625-F1
#
_cell.length_a   1.000
_cell.length_b   1.000
_cell.length_c   1.000
_cell.angle_alpha   90.00
_cell.angle_beta   90.00
_cell.angle_gamma   90.00
#
_symmetry.space_group_name_H-M   'P 1'
#
loop_
_entity.id
_entity.type
_entity.pdbx_description
1 polymer ?
#
loop_
_entity_poly.entity_id
_entity_poly.type
_entity_poly.pdbx_seq_one_letter_code
_entity_poly.pdbx_strand_id
1 'polypeptide(L)'
;MSQPTASLPSEPLAECFELARDPKAHLDAERVFAEFKHDLTSAPPEAMQVVERLWKELLLARRSAAFWEEMSNVERSMTERLAADHIQLQQNYLRLVQEQ
;
A
#
# COMPACT_ATOMS: atom_id res chain seq x y z
N MET A 1 6.45 27.56 32.66
CA MET A 1 7.20 28.13 31.53
C MET A 1 7.38 27.05 30.49
N SER A 2 7.05 27.38 29.24
CA SER A 2 6.67 26.49 28.15
C SER A 2 7.74 25.46 27.79
N GLN A 3 7.32 24.20 27.59
CA GLN A 3 8.16 23.19 26.96
C GLN A 3 8.50 23.65 25.53
N PRO A 4 9.75 23.47 25.06
CA PRO A 4 10.06 23.63 23.66
C PRO A 4 9.39 22.49 22.93
N THR A 5 8.30 22.78 22.21
CA THR A 5 7.80 21.87 21.18
C THR A 5 8.92 21.70 20.17
N ALA A 6 9.67 20.61 20.27
CA ALA A 6 10.58 20.18 19.22
C ALA A 6 9.74 20.10 17.93
N SER A 7 9.89 21.10 17.05
CA SER A 7 9.21 21.12 15.77
C SER A 7 9.83 19.99 14.95
N LEU A 8 9.15 18.85 14.91
CA LEU A 8 9.48 17.78 13.98
C LEU A 8 9.44 18.41 12.58
N PRO A 9 10.52 18.31 11.79
CA PRO A 9 10.49 18.86 10.44
C PRO A 9 9.44 18.08 9.65
N SER A 10 8.35 18.76 9.28
CA SER A 10 7.20 18.14 8.63
C SER A 10 7.47 17.77 7.17
N GLU A 11 8.44 18.44 6.55
CA GLU A 11 8.81 18.29 5.14
C GLU A 11 9.51 16.95 4.85
N PRO A 12 10.56 16.54 5.58
CA PRO A 12 11.21 15.23 5.36
C PRO A 12 10.29 14.05 5.70
N LEU A 13 9.40 14.24 6.69
CA LEU A 13 8.40 13.23 7.04
C LEU A 13 7.36 13.05 5.92
N ALA A 14 6.97 14.15 5.26
CA ALA A 14 6.07 14.09 4.11
C ALA A 14 6.72 13.33 2.93
N GLU A 15 8.01 13.55 2.67
CA GLU A 15 8.76 12.80 1.66
C GLU A 15 8.82 11.29 1.98
N CYS A 16 9.08 10.94 3.25
CA CYS A 16 9.01 9.54 3.70
C CYS A 16 7.63 8.94 3.40
N PHE A 17 6.55 9.68 3.66
CA PHE A 17 5.20 9.22 3.40
C PHE A 17 4.85 9.11 1.93
N GLU A 18 5.38 9.97 1.06
CA GLU A 18 5.18 9.85 -0.38
C GLU A 18 5.94 8.63 -0.94
N LEU A 19 7.20 8.43 -0.55
CA LEU A 19 7.98 7.27 -0.98
C LEU A 19 7.37 5.96 -0.50
N ALA A 20 6.88 5.91 0.75
CA ALA A 20 6.23 4.73 1.27
C ALA A 20 4.86 4.44 0.62
N ARG A 21 4.33 5.29 -0.28
CA ARG A 21 3.05 5.00 -0.97
C ARG A 21 3.25 3.92 -2.02
N ASP A 22 4.42 3.89 -2.64
CA ASP A 22 4.77 2.85 -3.59
C ASP A 22 5.39 1.65 -2.83
N PRO A 23 4.73 0.47 -2.85
CA PRO A 23 5.29 -0.73 -2.24
C PRO A 23 6.66 -1.12 -2.82
N LYS A 24 6.96 -0.73 -4.06
CA LYS A 24 8.23 -1.02 -4.74
C LYS A 24 9.37 -0.12 -4.26
N ALA A 25 9.05 1.06 -3.73
CA ALA A 25 10.02 2.00 -3.20
C ALA A 25 10.33 1.77 -1.71
N HIS A 26 10.00 0.58 -1.17
CA HIS A 26 10.17 0.29 0.26
C HIS A 26 11.61 0.51 0.77
N LEU A 27 12.62 0.12 -0.01
CA LEU A 27 14.02 0.30 0.36
C LEU A 27 14.42 1.79 0.39
N ASP A 28 13.90 2.58 -0.56
CA ASP A 28 14.14 4.02 -0.60
C ASP A 28 13.41 4.73 0.55
N ALA A 29 12.19 4.34 0.85
CA ALA A 29 11.41 4.86 1.98
C ALA A 29 12.08 4.56 3.33
N GLU A 30 12.60 3.35 3.52
CA GLU A 30 13.38 2.99 4.72
C GLU A 30 14.67 3.80 4.84
N ARG A 31 15.38 4.04 3.72
CA ARG A 31 16.59 4.88 3.72
C ARG A 31 16.28 6.31 4.14
N VAL A 32 15.30 6.95 3.51
CA VAL A 32 14.92 8.34 3.83
C VAL A 32 14.39 8.45 5.26
N PHE A 33 13.66 7.44 5.73
CA PHE A 33 13.23 7.40 7.13
C PHE A 33 14.41 7.24 8.10
N ALA A 34 15.44 6.46 7.74
CA ALA A 34 16.66 6.34 8.55
C ALA A 34 17.43 7.67 8.63
N GLU A 35 17.50 8.41 7.52
CA GLU A 35 18.09 9.76 7.46
C GLU A 35 17.29 10.74 8.34
N PHE A 36 15.96 10.74 8.21
CA PHE A 36 15.08 11.54 9.07
C PHE A 36 15.27 11.25 10.57
N LYS A 37 15.46 9.98 10.94
CA LYS A 37 15.76 9.61 12.34
C LYS A 37 17.13 10.10 12.79
N HIS A 38 18.12 10.10 11.91
CA HIS A 38 19.45 10.60 12.20
C HIS A 38 19.43 12.12 12.47
N ASP A 39 18.63 12.86 11.72
CA ASP A 39 18.47 14.30 11.88
C ASP A 39 17.70 14.69 13.16
N LEU A 40 16.91 13.76 13.72
CA LEU A 40 16.15 13.92 14.96
C LEU A 40 16.95 13.61 16.24
N THR A 41 18.26 13.84 16.23
CA THR A 41 19.15 13.57 17.39
C THR A 41 18.79 14.33 18.67
N SER A 42 18.05 15.44 18.57
CA SER A 42 17.59 16.22 19.73
C SER A 42 16.21 15.81 20.27
N ALA A 43 15.54 14.85 19.64
CA ALA A 43 14.20 14.44 20.07
C ALA A 43 14.26 13.55 21.34
N PRO A 44 13.27 13.63 22.24
CA PRO A 44 13.14 12.70 23.36
C PRO A 44 13.09 11.24 22.86
N PRO A 45 13.77 10.29 23.52
CA PRO A 45 13.77 8.88 23.12
C PRO A 45 12.35 8.29 22.99
N GLU A 46 11.42 8.73 23.84
CA GLU A 46 10.01 8.31 23.81
C GLU A 46 9.30 8.78 22.53
N ALA A 47 9.56 10.01 22.08
CA ALA A 47 9.00 10.54 20.84
C ALA A 47 9.51 9.76 19.63
N MET A 48 10.80 9.40 19.63
CA MET A 48 11.39 8.58 18.56
C MET A 48 10.78 7.18 18.49
N GLN A 49 10.55 6.53 19.63
CA GLN A 49 9.88 5.22 19.66
C GLN A 49 8.46 5.27 19.10
N VAL A 50 7.71 6.33 19.41
CA VAL A 50 6.36 6.52 18.84
C VAL A 50 6.43 6.69 17.33
N VAL A 51 7.33 7.52 16.82
CA VAL A 51 7.53 7.74 15.38
C VAL A 51 7.89 6.44 14.66
N GLU A 52 8.82 5.65 15.20
CA GLU A 52 9.19 4.36 14.63
C GLU A 52 8.02 3.37 14.60
N ARG A 53 7.19 3.36 15.65
CA ARG A 53 6.03 2.48 15.69
C ARG A 53 4.97 2.90 14.69
N LEU A 54 4.67 4.19 14.60
CA LEU A 54 3.74 4.73 13.60
C LEU A 54 4.20 4.46 12.17
N TRP A 55 5.50 4.57 11.91
CA TRP A 55 6.09 4.24 10.61
C TRP A 55 5.85 2.77 10.22
N LYS A 56 6.12 1.84 11.14
CA LYS A 56 5.88 0.40 10.89
C LYS A 56 4.42 0.09 10.62
N GLU A 57 3.51 0.65 11.41
CA GLU A 57 2.07 0.46 11.22
C GLU A 57 1.59 1.03 9.88
N LEU A 58 2.10 2.20 9.47
CA LEU A 58 1.80 2.79 8.17
C LEU A 58 2.21 1.84 7.03
N LEU A 59 3.42 1.30 7.08
CA LEU A 59 3.91 0.37 6.06
C LEU A 59 3.08 -0.92 6.00
N LEU A 60 2.72 -1.47 7.16
CA LEU A 60 1.86 -2.65 7.24
C LEU A 60 0.48 -2.38 6.63
N ALA A 61 -0.13 -1.24 6.96
CA ALA A 61 -1.44 -0.85 6.43
C ALA A 61 -1.42 -0.64 4.91
N ARG A 62 -0.34 -0.05 4.37
CA ARG A 62 -0.22 0.16 2.92
C ARG A 62 0.01 -1.15 2.16
N ARG A 63 0.84 -2.05 2.69
CA ARG A 63 1.04 -3.37 2.10
C ARG A 63 -0.23 -4.21 2.12
N SER A 64 -1.01 -4.14 3.19
CA SER A 64 -2.29 -4.86 3.25
C SER A 64 -3.30 -4.28 2.25
N ALA A 65 -3.39 -2.96 2.13
CA ALA A 65 -4.26 -2.31 1.14
C ALA A 65 -3.90 -2.72 -0.30
N ALA A 66 -2.61 -2.66 -0.66
CA ALA A 66 -2.14 -3.07 -1.98
C ALA A 66 -2.43 -4.54 -2.27
N PHE A 67 -2.25 -5.43 -1.29
CA PHE A 67 -2.58 -6.85 -1.40
C PHE A 67 -4.07 -7.08 -1.66
N TRP A 68 -4.95 -6.39 -0.93
CA TRP A 68 -6.40 -6.52 -1.12
C TRP A 68 -6.86 -5.98 -2.48
N GLU A 69 -6.25 -4.90 -2.95
CA GLU A 69 -6.52 -4.37 -4.29
C GLU A 69 -6.12 -5.37 -5.39
N GLU A 70 -4.92 -5.96 -5.29
CA GLU A 70 -4.47 -6.98 -6.24
C GLU A 70 -5.38 -8.21 -6.23
N MET A 71 -5.77 -8.69 -5.04
CA MET A 71 -6.69 -9.81 -4.90
C MET A 71 -8.06 -9.52 -5.54
N SER A 72 -8.61 -8.32 -5.31
CA SER A 72 -9.88 -7.91 -5.91
C SER A 72 -9.79 -7.81 -7.44
N ASN A 73 -8.67 -7.33 -7.96
CA ASN A 73 -8.43 -7.26 -9.41
C ASN A 73 -8.37 -8.67 -10.03
N VAL A 74 -7.71 -9.62 -9.37
CA VAL A 74 -7.67 -11.03 -9.80
C VAL A 74 -9.08 -11.63 -9.78
N GLU A 75 -9.84 -11.45 -8.70
CA GLU A 75 -11.20 -11.94 -8.57
C GLU A 75 -12.13 -11.40 -9.67
N ARG A 76 -12.01 -10.10 -9.97
CA ARG A 76 -12.75 -9.46 -11.06
C ARG A 76 -12.41 -10.10 -12.41
N SER A 77 -11.12 -10.24 -12.70
CA SER A 77 -10.65 -10.85 -13.96
C SER A 77 -11.15 -12.28 -14.13
N MET A 78 -11.15 -13.08 -13.05
CA MET A 78 -11.67 -14.44 -13.07
C MET A 78 -13.19 -14.46 -13.34
N THR A 79 -13.92 -13.56 -12.68
CA THR A 79 -15.38 -13.45 -12.84
C THR A 79 -15.76 -13.06 -14.27
N GLU A 80 -15.06 -12.09 -14.85
CA GLU A 80 -15.25 -11.66 -16.24
C GLU A 80 -15.00 -12.79 -17.24
N ARG A 81 -13.91 -13.56 -17.02
CA ARG A 81 -13.59 -14.73 -17.86
C ARG A 81 -14.66 -15.82 -17.75
N LEU A 82 -15.11 -16.13 -16.54
CA LEU A 82 -16.17 -17.12 -16.33
C LEU A 82 -17.48 -16.71 -17.00
N ALA A 83 -17.86 -15.44 -16.93
CA ALA A 83 -19.04 -14.93 -17.60
C ALA A 83 -18.92 -15.05 -19.14
N ALA A 84 -17.76 -14.69 -19.69
CA ALA A 84 -17.49 -14.83 -21.13
C ALA A 84 -17.55 -16.29 -21.59
N ASP A 85 -16.89 -17.19 -20.86
CA ASP A 85 -16.88 -18.64 -21.15
C ASP A 85 -18.30 -19.22 -21.09
N HIS A 86 -19.10 -18.80 -20.10
CA HIS A 86 -20.48 -19.26 -19.97
C HIS A 86 -21.36 -18.81 -21.15
N ILE A 87 -21.24 -17.55 -21.58
CA ILE A 87 -21.97 -17.03 -22.75
C ILE A 87 -21.55 -17.80 -24.01
N GLN A 88 -20.25 -18.02 -24.20
CA GLN A 88 -19.74 -18.75 -25.35
C GLN A 88 -20.25 -20.21 -25.36
N LEU A 89 -20.29 -20.86 -24.20
CA LEU A 89 -20.85 -22.20 -24.06
C LEU A 89 -22.33 -22.25 -24.42
N GLN A 90 -23.13 -21.30 -23.94
CA GLN A 90 -24.55 -21.20 -24.31
C GLN A 90 -24.74 -21.01 -25.81
N GLN A 91 -23.95 -20.13 -26.44
CA GLN A 91 -24.00 -19.90 -27.88
C GLN A 91 -23.62 -21.15 -28.68
N ASN A 92 -22.56 -21.86 -28.27
CA ASN A 92 -22.14 -23.11 -28.90
C ASN A 92 -23.22 -24.20 -28.77
N TYR A 93 -23.84 -24.31 -27.59
CA TYR A 93 -24.93 -25.25 -27.37
C TYR A 93 -26.14 -24.95 -28.27
N LEU A 94 -26.55 -23.68 -28.35
CA LEU A 94 -27.64 -23.26 -29.25
C LEU A 94 -27.34 -23.58 -30.71
N ARG A 95 -26.10 -23.35 -31.16
CA ARG A 95 -25.68 -23.68 -32.52
C ARG A 95 -25.77 -25.19 -32.79
N LEU A 96 -25.23 -26.00 -31.87
CA LEU A 96 -25.29 -27.47 -31.99
C LEU A 96 -26.72 -28.00 -32.08
N VAL A 97 -27.66 -27.42 -31.35
CA VAL A 97 -29.08 -27.81 -31.40
C VAL A 97 -29.74 -27.37 -32.73
N GLN A 98 -29.33 -26.25 -33.31
CA GLN A 98 -29.87 -25.77 -34.60
C GLN A 98 -29.32 -26.52 -35.82
N GLU A 99 -28.13 -27.11 -35.70
CA GLU A 99 -27.48 -27.91 -36.73
C GLU A 99 -27.98 -29.37 -36.78
N GLN A 100 -28.76 -29.81 -35.79
CA GLN A 100 -29.43 -31.13 -35.72
C GLN A 100 -30.86 -31.06 -36.27
#